data_AF-A0A9D2NY42-F1
#
_entry.id   AF-A0A9D2NY42-F1
#
_cell.length_a   1.000
_cell.length_b   1.000
_cell.length_c   1.000
_cell.angle_alpha   90.00
_cell.angle_beta   90.00
_cell.angle_gamma   90.00
#
_symmetry.space_group_name_H-M   'P 1'
#
loop_
_entity.id
_entity.type
_entity.pdbx_description
1 polymer ?
#
loop_
_entity_poly.entity_id
_entity_poly.type
_entity_poly.pdbx_seq_one_letter_code
_entity_poly.pdbx_strand_id
1 'polypeptide(L)'
;MPKPQTKTGQKNLISANLVELRKRHNYSQRILAYKLQLAGYDMDKNVITRIETNKRYVTDIELKALCEVFDVSYEELIDGKHSSERN
;
A
#
# COMPACT_ATOMS: atom_id res chain seq x y z
N MET A 1 23.68 -5.26 8.42
CA MET A 1 23.46 -3.96 7.77
C MET A 1 22.10 -3.41 8.19
N PRO A 2 21.96 -2.09 8.43
CA PRO A 2 20.66 -1.48 8.68
C PRO A 2 19.79 -1.58 7.43
N LYS A 3 18.47 -1.75 7.62
CA LYS A 3 17.52 -1.75 6.50
C LYS A 3 17.39 -0.32 5.94
N PRO A 4 17.29 -0.14 4.61
CA PRO A 4 17.10 1.19 4.01
C PRO A 4 15.84 1.88 4.54
N GLN A 5 15.91 3.17 4.80
CA GLN A 5 14.77 4.00 5.18
C GLN A 5 14.73 5.23 4.27
N THR A 6 13.58 5.90 4.22
CA THR A 6 13.50 7.20 3.54
C THR A 6 14.33 8.26 4.29
N LYS A 7 14.53 9.42 3.67
CA LYS A 7 15.18 10.58 4.31
C LYS A 7 14.48 11.03 5.61
N THR A 8 13.20 10.71 5.76
CA THR A 8 12.37 11.02 6.94
C THR A 8 12.26 9.86 7.93
N GLY A 9 13.00 8.75 7.71
CA GLY A 9 13.01 7.59 8.60
C GLY A 9 11.86 6.61 8.38
N GLN A 10 11.09 6.76 7.30
CA GLN A 10 9.98 5.87 6.98
C GLN A 10 10.51 4.52 6.46
N LYS A 11 9.83 3.43 6.83
CA LYS A 11 10.11 2.03 6.45
C LYS A 11 9.47 1.63 5.13
N ASN A 12 8.48 2.37 4.63
CA ASN A 12 7.90 2.12 3.31
C ASN A 12 7.45 3.42 2.64
N LEU A 13 7.32 3.37 1.31
CA LEU A 13 6.98 4.52 0.46
C LEU A 13 5.46 4.70 0.30
N ILE A 14 4.68 3.64 0.48
CA ILE A 14 3.29 3.57 0.02
C ILE A 14 2.26 3.93 1.11
N SER A 15 2.69 4.20 2.36
CA SER A 15 1.77 4.25 3.50
C SER A 15 0.62 5.25 3.33
N ALA A 16 0.90 6.45 2.82
CA ALA A 16 -0.11 7.47 2.60
C ALA A 16 -1.02 7.13 1.41
N ASN A 17 -0.42 6.71 0.30
CA ASN A 17 -1.12 6.34 -0.93
C ASN A 17 -2.05 5.14 -0.71
N LEU A 18 -1.61 4.14 0.07
CA LEU A 18 -2.43 2.99 0.43
C LEU A 18 -3.68 3.40 1.23
N VAL A 19 -3.54 4.34 2.18
CA VAL A 19 -4.70 4.86 2.93
C VAL A 19 -5.67 5.57 1.98
N GLU A 20 -5.16 6.36 1.04
CA GLU A 20 -5.97 7.07 0.06
C GLU A 20 -6.69 6.08 -0.87
N LEU A 21 -5.97 5.16 -1.52
CA LEU A 21 -6.52 4.10 -2.36
C LEU A 21 -7.61 3.32 -1.63
N ARG A 22 -7.33 2.86 -0.42
CA ARG A 22 -8.29 2.12 0.38
C ARG A 22 -9.57 2.91 0.61
N LYS A 23 -9.47 4.21 0.92
CA LYS A 23 -10.62 5.10 1.11
C LYS A 23 -11.38 5.36 -0.20
N ARG A 24 -10.68 5.60 -1.31
CA ARG A 24 -11.28 5.80 -2.65
C ARG A 24 -12.12 4.60 -3.09
N HIS A 25 -11.67 3.39 -2.75
CA HIS A 25 -12.41 2.15 -3.04
C HIS A 25 -13.45 1.79 -1.96
N ASN A 26 -13.65 2.63 -0.92
CA ASN A 26 -14.53 2.36 0.22
C ASN A 26 -14.23 1.07 0.99
N TYR A 27 -12.95 0.68 1.06
CA TYR A 27 -12.55 -0.52 1.78
C TYR A 27 -12.23 -0.19 3.24
N SER A 28 -12.71 -1.00 4.18
CA SER A 28 -12.08 -1.06 5.51
C SER A 28 -10.77 -1.85 5.39
N GLN A 29 -9.88 -1.73 6.38
CA GLN A 29 -8.66 -2.56 6.41
C GLN A 29 -9.00 -4.07 6.41
N ARG A 30 -10.12 -4.47 7.03
CA ARG A 30 -10.59 -5.87 7.02
C ARG A 30 -11.08 -6.29 5.64
N ILE A 31 -11.81 -5.42 4.94
CA ILE A 31 -12.28 -5.68 3.58
C ILE A 31 -11.09 -5.83 2.63
N LEU A 32 -10.07 -4.96 2.76
CA LEU A 32 -8.85 -5.08 1.96
C LEU A 32 -8.11 -6.40 2.25
N ALA A 33 -7.95 -6.79 3.51
CA ALA A 33 -7.37 -8.08 3.88
C ALA A 33 -8.12 -9.25 3.25
N TYR A 34 -9.46 -9.23 3.34
CA TYR A 34 -10.30 -10.25 2.74
C TYR A 34 -10.14 -10.32 1.21
N LYS A 35 -10.07 -9.17 0.53
CA LYS A 35 -9.82 -9.12 -0.92
C LYS A 35 -8.45 -9.67 -1.32
N LEU A 36 -7.41 -9.36 -0.55
CA LEU A 36 -6.07 -9.92 -0.75
C LEU A 36 -6.09 -11.43 -0.59
N GLN A 37 -6.75 -11.96 0.44
CA GLN A 37 -6.90 -13.40 0.66
C GLN A 37 -7.64 -14.10 -0.48
N LEU A 38 -8.73 -13.50 -0.99
CA LEU A 38 -9.46 -14.02 -2.15
C LEU A 38 -8.60 -14.03 -3.43
N ALA A 39 -7.65 -13.10 -3.55
CA ALA A 39 -6.67 -13.06 -4.63
C ALA A 39 -5.46 -14.01 -4.41
N GLY A 40 -5.46 -14.80 -3.33
CA GLY A 40 -4.40 -15.76 -3.02
C GLY A 40 -3.24 -15.19 -2.19
N TYR A 41 -3.37 -13.97 -1.67
CA TYR A 41 -2.36 -13.33 -0.84
C TYR A 41 -2.72 -13.40 0.65
N ASP A 42 -1.92 -14.12 1.42
CA ASP A 42 -2.11 -14.24 2.87
C ASP A 42 -1.67 -12.95 3.60
N MET A 43 -2.59 -11.99 3.68
CA MET A 43 -2.38 -10.72 4.38
C MET A 43 -3.57 -10.41 5.30
N ASP A 44 -3.30 -10.29 6.59
CA ASP A 44 -4.30 -9.91 7.58
C ASP A 44 -4.46 -8.38 7.72
N LYS A 45 -5.46 -7.98 8.50
CA LYS A 45 -5.73 -6.57 8.82
C LYS A 45 -4.55 -5.87 9.52
N ASN A 46 -3.76 -6.58 10.31
CA ASN A 46 -2.64 -6.02 11.06
C ASN A 46 -1.43 -5.74 10.17
N VAL A 47 -1.21 -6.58 9.15
CA VAL A 47 -0.24 -6.32 8.08
C VAL A 47 -0.58 -4.97 7.43
N ILE A 48 -1.82 -4.79 6.96
CA ILE A 48 -2.29 -3.53 6.36
C ILE A 48 -2.11 -2.36 7.33
N THR A 49 -2.53 -2.52 8.59
CA THR A 49 -2.40 -1.48 9.62
C THR A 49 -0.94 -1.02 9.78
N ARG A 50 0.01 -1.96 9.79
CA ARG A 50 1.43 -1.66 9.95
C ARG A 50 2.03 -1.03 8.70
N ILE A 51 1.53 -1.35 7.50
CA ILE A 51 1.92 -0.66 6.26
C ILE A 51 1.44 0.79 6.32
N GLU A 52 0.14 1.00 6.54
CA GLU A 52 -0.50 2.34 6.58
C GLU A 52 0.08 3.24 7.68
N THR A 53 0.56 2.67 8.80
CA THR A 53 1.20 3.41 9.89
C THR A 53 2.72 3.45 9.79
N ASN A 54 3.30 3.00 8.68
CA ASN A 54 4.73 3.01 8.42
C ASN A 54 5.57 2.23 9.46
N LYS A 55 4.94 1.29 10.19
CA LYS A 55 5.58 0.47 11.23
C LYS A 55 6.30 -0.76 10.67
N ARG A 56 6.17 -1.04 9.37
CA ARG A 56 6.87 -2.14 8.66
C ARG A 56 7.30 -1.76 7.24
N TYR A 57 8.25 -2.54 6.75
CA TYR A 57 8.65 -2.61 5.35
C TYR A 57 7.58 -3.34 4.54
N VAL A 58 7.51 -3.03 3.26
CA VAL A 58 6.64 -3.69 2.27
C VAL A 58 7.53 -4.52 1.36
N THR A 59 7.17 -5.78 1.12
CA THR A 59 7.88 -6.62 0.15
C THR A 59 7.37 -6.36 -1.26
N ASP A 60 8.13 -6.78 -2.26
CA ASP A 60 7.71 -6.80 -3.66
C ASP A 60 6.43 -7.62 -3.89
N ILE A 61 6.27 -8.75 -3.21
CA ILE A 61 5.06 -9.58 -3.25
C ILE A 61 3.84 -8.79 -2.75
N GLU A 62 3.98 -8.09 -1.63
CA GLU A 62 2.89 -7.28 -1.07
C GLU A 62 2.58 -6.07 -1.96
N LEU A 63 3.59 -5.49 -2.60
CA LEU A 63 3.42 -4.42 -3.55
C LEU A 63 2.60 -4.89 -4.77
N LYS A 64 2.98 -6.03 -5.36
CA LYS A 64 2.25 -6.68 -6.46
C LYS A 64 0.81 -6.99 -6.07
N ALA A 65 0.60 -7.58 -4.89
CA ALA A 65 -0.73 -7.93 -4.39
C ALA A 65 -1.64 -6.71 -4.27
N LEU A 66 -1.13 -5.59 -3.77
CA LEU A 66 -1.88 -4.35 -3.66
C LEU A 66 -2.21 -3.75 -5.03
N CYS A 67 -1.25 -3.74 -5.96
CA CYS A 67 -1.50 -3.30 -7.34
C CYS A 67 -2.59 -4.14 -8.03
N GLU A 68 -2.56 -5.47 -7.88
CA GLU A 68 -3.59 -6.35 -8.46
C GLU A 68 -4.97 -6.16 -7.83
N VAL A 69 -5.06 -6.03 -6.50
CA VAL A 69 -6.37 -5.86 -5.82
C VAL A 69 -6.99 -4.49 -6.09
N PHE A 70 -6.18 -3.46 -6.26
CA PHE A 70 -6.66 -2.10 -6.55
C PHE A 70 -6.78 -1.78 -8.04
N ASP A 71 -6.24 -2.64 -8.91
CA ASP A 71 -6.11 -2.40 -10.35
C ASP A 71 -5.38 -1.08 -10.66
N VAL A 72 -4.18 -0.92 -10.09
CA VAL A 72 -3.33 0.29 -10.25
C VAL A 72 -1.89 -0.07 -10.59
N SER A 73 -1.19 0.86 -11.21
CA SER A 73 0.24 0.69 -11.53
C SER A 73 1.13 0.82 -10.28
N TYR A 74 2.38 0.38 -10.37
CA TYR A 74 3.36 0.54 -9.30
C TYR A 74 3.68 2.01 -9.04
N GLU A 75 3.75 2.81 -10.10
CA GLU A 75 3.97 4.26 -10.03
C GLU A 75 2.84 4.93 -9.24
N GLU A 76 1.57 4.60 -9.51
CA GLU A 76 0.47 5.16 -8.73
C GLU A 76 0.53 4.75 -7.25
N LEU A 77 0.93 3.51 -6.96
CA LEU A 77 1.03 3.04 -5.56
C LEU A 77 2.21 3.68 -4.82
N ILE A 78 3.36 3.85 -5.48
CA ILE A 78 4.60 4.38 -4.88
C ILE A 78 4.62 5.90 -4.84
N ASP A 79 4.35 6.56 -5.96
CA ASP A 79 4.48 8.02 -6.11
C ASP A 79 3.15 8.75 -5.91
N GLY A 80 2.05 8.00 -5.84
CA GLY A 80 0.69 8.54 -5.74
C GLY A 80 0.15 8.90 -7.11
N LYS A 81 -1.09 9.42 -7.17
CA LYS A 81 -1.56 10.02 -8.42
C LYS A 81 -0.70 11.23 -8.74
N HIS A 82 -0.05 11.24 -9.89
CA HIS A 82 0.40 12.49 -10.48
C HIS A 82 -0.83 13.37 -10.62
N SER A 83 -0.90 14.45 -9.85
CA SER A 83 -1.79 15.56 -10.17
C SER A 83 -1.33 16.12 -11.51
N SER A 84 -1.74 15.50 -12.62
CA SER A 84 -1.79 16.15 -13.92
C SER A 84 -2.94 17.14 -13.90
N GLU A 85 -2.82 18.14 -13.03
CA GLU A 85 -3.60 19.38 -13.02
C GLU A 85 -2.59 20.52 -12.82
N ARG A 86 -1.92 20.84 -13.92
CA ARG A 86 -1.54 22.20 -14.25
C ARG A 86 -2.00 22.42 -15.68
N ASN A 87 -3.24 22.88 -15.81
CA ASN A 87 -3.69 23.84 -16.81
C ASN A 87 -5.00 24.45 -16.32
#